data_AF-A0A6C0J1Q6-F1
#
_entry.id   AF-A0A6C0J1Q6-F1
#
_cell.length_a   1.000
_cell.length_b   1.000
_cell.length_c   1.000
_cell.angle_alpha   90.00
_cell.angle_beta   90.00
_cell.angle_gamma   90.00
#
_symmetry.space_group_name_H-M   'P 1'
#
loop_
_entity.id
_entity.type
_entity.pdbx_description
1 polymer ?
#
loop_
_entity_poly.entity_id
_entity_poly.type
_entity_poly.pdbx_seq_one_letter_code
_entity_poly.pdbx_strand_id
1 'polypeptide(L)'
;MNSSAIASNPIFAAIFDKNYEPTMSVINKHTQTIAGLISDKGLTIMPDLSDNEDSEQIQDIISNYIRMNMTKKDINAFICEYGISNSMKLFHDFQKIGLNSPYIEICEILATEDYGLEKEIVELIIKDSIGFESNWRITGDGVVKTINQEDIVEAFKAHSIECA
;
A
#
# COMPACT_ATOMS: atom_id res chain seq x y z
N MET A 1 -20.35 21.15 21.45
CA MET A 1 -19.38 21.32 20.35
C MET A 1 -18.57 20.05 20.30
N ASN A 2 -18.89 19.15 19.37
CA ASN A 2 -18.27 17.83 19.28
C ASN A 2 -16.90 18.00 18.61
N SER A 3 -15.83 17.87 19.40
CA SER A 3 -14.48 17.73 18.88
C SER A 3 -14.41 16.41 18.11
N SER A 4 -14.24 16.51 16.79
CA SER A 4 -14.06 15.36 15.90
C SER A 4 -12.71 14.68 16.20
N ALA A 5 -12.74 13.38 16.48
CA ALA A 5 -11.59 12.52 16.73
C ALA A 5 -10.64 12.38 15.51
N ILE A 6 -10.97 12.97 14.37
CA ILE A 6 -10.15 12.98 13.15
C ILE A 6 -8.87 13.83 13.32
N ALA A 7 -8.88 14.78 14.26
CA ALA A 7 -7.75 15.70 14.50
C ALA A 7 -6.53 15.06 15.19
N SER A 8 -6.61 13.79 15.61
CA SER A 8 -5.56 13.12 16.38
C SER A 8 -4.60 12.28 15.54
N ASN A 9 -4.88 12.06 14.25
CA ASN A 9 -4.00 11.22 13.42
C ASN A 9 -2.82 12.06 12.87
N PRO A 10 -1.56 11.71 13.19
CA PRO A 10 -0.37 12.46 12.79
C PRO A 10 -0.18 12.57 11.26
N ILE A 11 -0.90 11.76 10.48
CA ILE A 11 -0.95 11.87 9.01
C ILE A 11 -1.55 13.24 8.59
N PHE A 12 -2.51 13.80 9.33
CA PHE A 12 -3.14 15.07 8.97
C PHE A 12 -2.36 16.32 9.40
N ALA A 13 -1.47 16.21 10.40
CA ALA A 13 -0.71 17.36 10.91
C ALA A 13 0.42 17.81 9.97
N ALA A 14 0.91 16.94 9.07
CA ALA A 14 2.02 17.22 8.16
C ALA A 14 1.63 18.01 6.89
N ILE A 15 0.35 18.36 6.73
CA ILE A 15 -0.25 18.83 5.46
C ILE A 15 0.13 20.28 5.06
N PHE A 16 0.72 21.10 5.94
CA PHE A 16 0.87 22.55 5.69
C PHE A 16 2.29 23.13 5.80
N ASP A 17 3.33 22.38 5.44
CA ASP A 17 4.66 22.99 5.29
C ASP A 17 4.83 23.61 3.89
N LYS A 18 4.87 24.95 3.84
CA LYS A 18 4.92 25.79 2.63
C LYS A 18 6.25 25.75 1.87
N ASN A 19 7.23 24.97 2.35
CA ASN A 19 8.61 24.99 1.85
C ASN A 19 9.01 23.74 1.04
N TYR A 20 8.05 22.96 0.51
CA TYR A 20 8.37 21.79 -0.31
C TYR A 20 8.75 22.19 -1.75
N GLU A 21 10.03 22.43 -2.01
CA GLU A 21 10.57 22.51 -3.37
C GLU A 21 10.73 21.10 -3.98
N PRO A 22 10.41 20.88 -5.28
CA PRO A 22 10.48 19.56 -5.89
C PRO A 22 11.94 19.23 -6.23
N THR A 23 12.66 18.74 -5.23
CA THR A 23 13.77 17.81 -5.46
C THR A 23 13.17 16.47 -5.91
N MET A 24 13.89 15.71 -6.75
CA MET A 24 13.49 14.44 -7.37
C MET A 24 12.42 13.67 -6.57
N SER A 25 11.30 13.31 -7.23
CA SER A 25 10.20 12.50 -6.69
C SER A 25 10.71 11.45 -5.69
N VAL A 26 10.17 11.47 -4.47
CA VAL A 26 10.59 10.55 -3.40
C VAL A 26 10.27 9.12 -3.82
N ILE A 27 9.14 8.93 -4.51
CA ILE A 27 8.77 7.66 -5.14
C ILE A 27 9.87 7.22 -6.11
N ASN A 28 10.19 8.04 -7.11
CA ASN A 28 11.20 7.67 -8.12
C ASN A 28 12.56 7.35 -7.49
N LYS A 29 13.01 8.15 -6.51
CA LYS A 29 14.30 7.96 -5.85
C LYS A 29 14.42 6.59 -5.19
N HIS A 30 13.44 6.19 -4.37
CA HIS A 30 13.52 4.94 -3.64
C HIS A 30 13.22 3.74 -4.55
N THR A 31 12.23 3.85 -5.43
CA THR A 31 11.90 2.82 -6.42
C THR A 31 13.09 2.48 -7.32
N GLN A 32 13.82 3.49 -7.82
CA GLN A 32 15.04 3.25 -8.62
C GLN A 32 16.15 2.57 -7.83
N THR A 33 16.31 2.92 -6.55
CA THR A 33 17.31 2.29 -5.69
C THR A 33 16.99 0.80 -5.51
N ILE A 34 15.72 0.48 -5.23
CA ILE A 34 15.26 -0.90 -5.06
C ILE A 34 15.40 -1.70 -6.36
N ALA A 35 14.97 -1.13 -7.50
CA ALA A 35 15.15 -1.77 -8.80
C ALA A 35 16.62 -2.06 -9.12
N GLY A 36 17.53 -1.16 -8.73
CA GLY A 36 18.97 -1.38 -8.81
C GLY A 36 19.43 -2.57 -7.96
N LEU A 37 19.01 -2.65 -6.69
CA LEU A 37 19.35 -3.77 -5.79
C LEU A 37 18.87 -5.13 -6.32
N ILE A 38 17.67 -5.16 -6.91
CA ILE A 38 17.10 -6.36 -7.55
C ILE A 38 17.93 -6.77 -8.76
N SER A 39 18.24 -5.81 -9.64
CA SER A 39 19.06 -6.04 -10.84
C SER A 39 20.48 -6.51 -10.50
N ASP A 40 21.12 -5.94 -9.46
CA ASP A 40 22.47 -6.30 -9.03
C ASP A 40 22.54 -7.75 -8.51
N LYS A 41 21.43 -8.26 -7.98
CA LYS A 41 21.28 -9.66 -7.55
C LYS A 41 20.87 -10.60 -8.68
N GLY A 42 20.56 -10.08 -9.87
CA GLY A 42 20.15 -10.88 -11.02
C GLY A 42 18.76 -11.52 -10.88
N LEU A 43 17.90 -10.94 -10.02
CA LEU A 43 16.56 -11.47 -9.75
C LEU A 43 15.58 -11.08 -10.85
N THR A 44 14.65 -11.99 -11.15
CA THR A 44 13.63 -11.75 -12.19
C THR A 44 12.40 -11.10 -11.58
N ILE A 45 12.08 -9.89 -12.02
CA ILE A 45 10.81 -9.24 -11.66
C ILE A 45 9.68 -9.97 -12.40
N MET A 46 8.74 -10.50 -11.62
CA MET A 46 7.52 -11.13 -12.14
C MET A 46 6.29 -10.30 -11.77
N PRO A 47 5.36 -10.11 -12.71
CA PRO A 47 4.21 -9.25 -12.48
C PRO A 47 3.08 -9.96 -11.72
N ASP A 48 3.06 -11.30 -11.72
CA ASP A 48 2.04 -12.11 -11.05
C ASP A 48 2.50 -12.54 -9.66
N LEU A 49 1.56 -12.73 -8.72
CA LEU A 49 1.84 -13.26 -7.38
C LEU A 49 2.49 -14.64 -7.48
N SER A 50 3.59 -14.85 -6.75
CA SER A 50 4.40 -16.05 -6.89
C SER A 50 5.14 -16.39 -5.60
N ASP A 51 5.18 -17.68 -5.26
CA ASP A 51 5.92 -18.20 -4.09
C ASP A 51 7.26 -18.83 -4.51
N ASN A 52 7.92 -18.26 -5.53
CA ASN A 52 9.24 -18.75 -5.96
C ASN A 52 10.38 -18.00 -5.23
N GLU A 53 11.58 -18.57 -5.33
CA GLU A 53 12.77 -18.06 -4.64
C GLU A 53 13.10 -16.60 -5.02
N ASP A 54 12.96 -16.23 -6.30
CA ASP A 54 13.18 -14.85 -6.75
C ASP A 54 12.16 -13.89 -6.12
N SER A 55 10.89 -14.31 -6.04
CA SER A 55 9.80 -13.52 -5.43
C SER A 55 10.05 -13.27 -3.95
N GLU A 56 10.39 -14.32 -3.20
CA GLU A 56 10.74 -14.21 -1.77
C GLU A 56 11.93 -13.27 -1.57
N GLN A 57 12.96 -13.38 -2.41
CA GLN A 57 14.13 -12.49 -2.32
C GLN A 57 13.82 -11.04 -2.67
N ILE A 58 12.99 -10.79 -3.68
CA ILE A 58 12.56 -9.45 -4.05
C ILE A 58 11.73 -8.85 -2.91
N GLN A 59 10.79 -9.61 -2.37
CA GLN A 59 9.98 -9.22 -1.21
C GLN A 59 10.88 -8.82 -0.04
N ASP A 60 11.87 -9.64 0.31
CA ASP A 60 12.85 -9.35 1.36
C ASP A 60 13.64 -8.07 1.08
N ILE A 61 14.06 -7.82 -0.16
CA ILE A 61 14.78 -6.59 -0.54
C ILE A 61 13.90 -5.37 -0.26
N ILE A 62 12.64 -5.40 -0.69
CA ILE A 62 11.72 -4.27 -0.52
C ILE A 62 11.47 -4.02 0.96
N SER A 63 11.03 -5.05 1.71
CA SER A 63 10.68 -4.90 3.13
C SER A 63 11.90 -4.48 3.97
N ASN A 64 13.09 -5.03 3.70
CA ASN A 64 14.32 -4.62 4.39
C ASN A 64 14.72 -3.19 4.06
N TYR A 65 14.62 -2.77 2.79
CA TYR A 65 14.92 -1.40 2.39
C TYR A 65 13.99 -0.40 3.09
N ILE A 66 12.68 -0.66 3.11
CA ILE A 66 11.72 0.20 3.82
C ILE A 66 12.07 0.27 5.30
N ARG A 67 12.41 -0.86 5.94
CA ARG A 67 12.72 -0.92 7.36
C ARG A 67 14.02 -0.22 7.74
N MET A 68 15.06 -0.35 6.91
CA MET A 68 16.43 0.06 7.26
C MET A 68 16.81 1.42 6.67
N ASN A 69 16.21 1.82 5.55
CA ASN A 69 16.66 2.97 4.76
C ASN A 69 15.62 4.09 4.65
N MET A 70 14.35 3.84 4.91
CA MET A 70 13.32 4.89 4.86
C MET A 70 13.01 5.46 6.24
N THR A 71 13.07 6.79 6.34
CA THR A 71 12.61 7.49 7.54
C THR A 71 11.08 7.62 7.55
N LYS A 72 10.49 7.94 8.71
CA LYS A 72 9.04 8.26 8.77
C LYS A 72 8.68 9.43 7.86
N LYS A 73 9.60 10.39 7.67
CA LYS A 73 9.43 11.50 6.73
C LYS A 73 9.37 11.01 5.29
N ASP A 74 10.23 10.07 4.91
CA ASP A 74 10.22 9.48 3.57
C ASP A 74 8.93 8.69 3.35
N ILE A 75 8.50 7.86 4.30
CA ILE A 75 7.25 7.10 4.24
C ILE A 75 6.05 8.03 4.04
N ASN A 76 5.94 9.10 4.85
CA ASN A 76 4.84 10.05 4.73
C ASN A 76 4.89 10.79 3.40
N ALA A 77 6.07 11.21 2.93
CA ALA A 77 6.23 11.86 1.64
C ALA A 77 5.84 10.93 0.49
N PHE A 78 6.18 9.65 0.59
CA PHE A 78 5.82 8.60 -0.38
C PHE A 78 4.30 8.48 -0.54
N ILE A 79 3.58 8.37 0.58
CA ILE A 79 2.12 8.26 0.61
C ILE A 79 1.45 9.56 0.14
N CYS A 80 1.97 10.72 0.55
CA CYS A 80 1.46 12.01 0.12
C CYS A 80 1.65 12.23 -1.39
N GLU A 81 2.80 11.85 -1.93
CA GLU A 81 3.10 11.99 -3.36
C GLU A 81 2.24 11.06 -4.22
N TYR A 82 1.99 9.81 -3.77
CA TYR A 82 1.07 8.88 -4.44
C TYR A 82 -0.41 9.30 -4.29
N GLY A 83 -0.71 10.03 -3.21
CA GLY A 83 -2.04 10.47 -2.83
C GLY A 83 -2.67 9.51 -1.81
N ILE A 84 -3.16 10.05 -0.70
CA ILE A 84 -3.73 9.26 0.40
C ILE A 84 -4.92 8.39 -0.07
N SER A 85 -5.84 8.96 -0.84
CA SER A 85 -6.99 8.22 -1.36
C SER A 85 -6.58 7.06 -2.27
N ASN A 86 -5.57 7.28 -3.13
CA ASN A 86 -5.03 6.25 -4.00
C ASN A 86 -4.32 5.15 -3.19
N SER A 87 -3.57 5.55 -2.17
CA SER A 87 -2.85 4.66 -1.26
C SER A 87 -3.79 3.73 -0.50
N MET A 88 -4.86 4.28 0.09
CA MET A 88 -5.87 3.49 0.81
C MET A 88 -6.66 2.58 -0.11
N LYS A 89 -6.99 3.06 -1.32
CA LYS A 89 -7.64 2.23 -2.34
C LYS A 89 -6.73 1.08 -2.77
N LEU A 90 -5.45 1.34 -3.01
CA LEU A 90 -4.45 0.33 -3.35
C LEU A 90 -4.38 -0.78 -2.28
N PHE A 91 -4.28 -0.40 -1.01
CA PHE A 91 -4.29 -1.34 0.11
C PHE A 91 -5.59 -2.16 0.16
N HIS A 92 -6.75 -1.48 0.14
CA HIS A 92 -8.04 -2.15 0.19
C HIS A 92 -8.22 -3.13 -0.97
N ASP A 93 -7.89 -2.70 -2.19
CA ASP A 93 -7.99 -3.53 -3.39
C ASP A 93 -7.05 -4.73 -3.30
N PHE A 94 -5.82 -4.55 -2.79
CA PHE A 94 -4.87 -5.65 -2.62
C PHE A 94 -5.38 -6.68 -1.63
N GLN A 95 -5.83 -6.24 -0.46
CA GLN A 95 -6.42 -7.12 0.54
C GLN A 95 -7.63 -7.87 -0.01
N LYS A 96 -8.55 -7.16 -0.67
CA LYS A 96 -9.81 -7.76 -1.13
C LYS A 96 -9.65 -8.63 -2.37
N ILE A 97 -8.83 -8.23 -3.33
CA ILE A 97 -8.69 -8.90 -4.63
C ILE A 97 -7.48 -9.83 -4.63
N GLY A 98 -6.31 -9.32 -4.20
CA GLY A 98 -5.06 -10.05 -4.23
C GLY A 98 -4.99 -11.15 -3.17
N LEU A 99 -5.42 -10.86 -1.95
CA LEU A 99 -5.41 -11.80 -0.83
C LEU A 99 -6.77 -12.46 -0.57
N ASN A 100 -7.83 -11.99 -1.23
CA ASN A 100 -9.21 -12.44 -0.99
C ASN A 100 -9.64 -12.32 0.48
N SER A 101 -9.11 -11.31 1.19
CA SER A 101 -9.41 -11.07 2.60
C SER A 101 -10.88 -10.72 2.80
N PRO A 102 -11.56 -11.27 3.83
CA PRO A 102 -12.88 -10.85 4.22
C PRO A 102 -12.85 -9.42 4.79
N TYR A 103 -14.00 -8.74 4.73
CA TYR A 103 -14.10 -7.33 5.14
C TYR A 103 -13.74 -7.12 6.62
N ILE A 104 -14.08 -8.08 7.50
CA ILE A 104 -13.77 -8.01 8.92
C ILE A 104 -12.27 -7.93 9.19
N GLU A 105 -11.46 -8.73 8.49
CA GLU A 105 -10.00 -8.71 8.65
C GLU A 105 -9.40 -7.38 8.19
N ILE A 106 -9.92 -6.80 7.10
CA ILE A 106 -9.48 -5.47 6.63
C ILE A 106 -9.77 -4.41 7.70
N CYS A 107 -10.95 -4.45 8.32
CA CYS A 107 -11.32 -3.53 9.41
C CYS A 107 -10.43 -3.70 10.64
N GLU A 108 -10.10 -4.94 11.01
CA GLU A 108 -9.18 -5.23 12.12
C GLU A 108 -7.79 -4.65 11.89
N ILE A 109 -7.26 -4.79 10.67
CA ILE A 109 -5.99 -4.18 10.28
C ILE A 109 -6.03 -2.65 10.44
N LEU A 110 -7.08 -2.01 9.92
CA LEU A 110 -7.24 -0.55 9.99
C LEU A 110 -7.45 -0.03 11.42
N ALA A 111 -7.99 -0.84 12.33
CA ALA A 111 -8.21 -0.51 13.73
C ALA A 111 -6.97 -0.73 14.61
N THR A 112 -5.95 -1.45 14.11
CA THR A 112 -4.77 -1.81 14.89
C THR A 112 -3.70 -0.72 14.83
N GLU A 113 -3.48 -0.02 15.94
CA GLU A 113 -2.58 1.16 16.00
C GLU A 113 -1.12 0.86 15.63
N ASP A 114 -0.61 -0.34 15.95
CA ASP A 114 0.80 -0.72 15.77
C ASP A 114 1.05 -1.66 14.57
N TYR A 115 0.06 -1.85 13.70
CA TYR A 115 0.17 -2.79 12.58
C TYR A 115 1.26 -2.41 11.57
N GLY A 116 1.59 -1.11 11.45
CA GLY A 116 2.58 -0.63 10.49
C GLY A 116 2.02 -0.47 9.07
N LEU A 117 0.72 -0.16 8.97
CA LEU A 117 -0.03 0.03 7.72
C LEU A 117 0.69 0.92 6.71
N GLU A 118 1.37 1.98 7.16
CA GLU A 118 2.05 2.89 6.24
C GLU A 118 3.21 2.22 5.50
N LYS A 119 3.88 1.24 6.13
CA LYS A 119 4.94 0.48 5.47
C LYS A 119 4.39 -0.50 4.44
N GLU A 120 3.27 -1.16 4.75
CA GLU A 120 2.59 -2.05 3.80
C GLU A 120 2.08 -1.26 2.58
N ILE A 121 1.50 -0.09 2.79
CA ILE A 121 1.11 0.82 1.70
C ILE A 121 2.32 1.20 0.83
N VAL A 122 3.43 1.62 1.45
CA VAL A 122 4.65 1.99 0.72
C VAL A 122 5.19 0.81 -0.08
N GLU A 123 5.18 -0.38 0.51
CA GLU A 123 5.58 -1.62 -0.17
C GLU A 123 4.72 -1.87 -1.41
N LEU A 124 3.39 -1.80 -1.27
CA LEU A 124 2.48 -1.95 -2.40
C LEU A 124 2.70 -0.92 -3.51
N ILE A 125 2.99 0.33 -3.16
CA ILE A 125 3.30 1.37 -4.14
C ILE A 125 4.62 1.07 -4.86
N ILE A 126 5.64 0.58 -4.15
CA ILE A 126 6.93 0.18 -4.74
C ILE A 126 6.71 -1.00 -5.71
N LYS A 127 5.97 -2.03 -5.28
CA LYS A 127 5.61 -3.19 -6.10
C LYS A 127 4.96 -2.77 -7.43
N ASP A 128 3.93 -1.93 -7.34
CA ASP A 128 3.21 -1.36 -8.50
C ASP A 128 4.16 -0.53 -9.40
N SER A 129 5.10 0.20 -8.80
CA SER A 129 6.05 1.06 -9.54
C SER A 129 7.14 0.27 -10.28
N ILE A 130 7.57 -0.88 -9.77
CA ILE A 130 8.59 -1.73 -10.42
C ILE A 130 7.99 -2.86 -11.26
N GLY A 131 6.66 -3.02 -11.25
CA GLY A 131 5.97 -4.11 -11.94
C GLY A 131 6.20 -5.48 -11.30
N PHE A 132 6.50 -5.52 -10.01
CA PHE A 132 6.65 -6.76 -9.23
C PHE A 132 5.32 -7.05 -8.54
N GLU A 133 4.74 -8.24 -8.77
CA GLU A 133 3.46 -8.65 -8.20
C GLU A 133 2.39 -7.54 -8.31
N SER A 134 2.27 -6.92 -9.48
CA SER A 134 1.33 -5.82 -9.77
C SER A 134 0.05 -6.28 -10.46
N ASN A 135 0.04 -7.50 -11.01
CA ASN A 135 -1.07 -8.06 -11.80
C ASN A 135 -2.13 -8.78 -10.95
N TRP A 136 -2.09 -8.70 -9.62
CA TRP A 136 -3.14 -9.32 -8.78
C TRP A 136 -4.56 -8.78 -9.07
N ARG A 137 -4.66 -7.62 -9.73
CA ARG A 137 -5.93 -7.08 -10.25
C ARG A 137 -6.41 -7.76 -11.53
N ILE A 138 -5.55 -8.48 -12.24
CA ILE A 138 -5.84 -9.04 -13.57
C ILE A 138 -6.23 -10.51 -13.40
N THR A 139 -7.42 -10.90 -13.87
CA THR A 139 -7.82 -12.30 -13.92
C THR A 139 -7.18 -13.03 -15.09
N GLY A 140 -7.17 -14.37 -15.06
CA GLY A 140 -6.54 -15.20 -16.10
C GLY A 140 -7.09 -15.03 -17.53
N ASP A 141 -8.16 -14.25 -17.72
CA ASP A 141 -8.75 -13.82 -18.99
C ASP A 141 -8.34 -12.39 -19.42
N GLY A 142 -7.45 -11.74 -18.67
CA GLY A 142 -6.99 -10.36 -18.92
C GLY A 142 -7.94 -9.27 -18.43
N VAL A 143 -8.99 -9.61 -17.68
CA VAL A 143 -9.94 -8.64 -17.14
C VAL A 143 -9.42 -8.04 -15.83
N VAL A 144 -9.49 -6.72 -15.69
CA VAL A 144 -9.17 -6.04 -14.43
C VAL A 144 -10.35 -6.22 -13.47
N LYS A 145 -10.15 -6.98 -12.39
CA LYS A 145 -11.07 -7.03 -11.25
C LYS A 145 -11.14 -5.65 -10.62
N THR A 146 -12.31 -5.02 -10.74
CA THR A 146 -12.67 -3.84 -10.00
C THR A 146 -13.67 -4.23 -8.92
N ILE A 147 -13.49 -3.71 -7.71
CA ILE A 147 -14.50 -3.86 -6.66
C ILE A 147 -15.70 -3.00 -7.06
N ASN A 148 -16.86 -3.63 -7.25
CA ASN A 148 -18.08 -2.90 -7.55
C ASN A 148 -18.59 -2.21 -6.27
N GLN A 149 -19.11 -0.99 -6.42
CA GLN A 149 -19.60 -0.19 -5.30
C GLN A 149 -20.76 -0.87 -4.54
N GLU A 150 -21.47 -1.79 -5.20
CA GLU A 150 -22.55 -2.60 -4.63
C GLU A 150 -22.04 -3.66 -3.64
N ASP A 151 -20.90 -4.30 -3.92
CA ASP A 151 -20.28 -5.30 -3.02
C ASP A 151 -19.86 -4.67 -1.69
N ILE A 152 -19.41 -3.41 -1.75
CA ILE A 152 -19.06 -2.61 -0.56
C ILE A 152 -20.33 -2.35 0.27
N VAL A 153 -21.40 -1.88 -0.36
CA VAL A 153 -22.67 -1.56 0.33
C VAL A 153 -23.31 -2.81 0.94
N GLU A 154 -23.22 -3.96 0.28
CA GLU A 154 -23.74 -5.23 0.79
C GLU A 154 -22.92 -5.76 1.98
N ALA A 155 -21.59 -5.63 1.94
CA ALA A 155 -20.72 -5.95 3.08
C ALA A 155 -20.99 -5.04 4.30
N PHE A 156 -21.20 -3.74 4.08
CA PHE A 156 -21.60 -2.81 5.14
C PHE A 156 -22.96 -3.17 5.72
N LYS A 157 -23.94 -3.58 4.90
CA LYS A 157 -25.26 -4.00 5.39
C LYS A 157 -25.21 -5.28 6.21
N ALA A 158 -24.36 -6.24 5.83
CA ALA A 158 -24.19 -7.50 6.54
C ALA A 158 -23.56 -7.32 7.93
N HIS A 159 -22.66 -6.34 8.09
CA HIS A 159 -21.93 -6.09 9.35
C HIS A 159 -22.51 -4.95 10.20
N SER A 160 -23.49 -4.19 9.68
CA SER A 160 -24.19 -3.13 10.45
C SER A 160 -25.13 -3.67 11.55
N ILE A 161 -25.16 -4.98 11.81
CA ILE A 161 -25.96 -5.59 12.87
C ILE A 161 -25.16 -5.78 14.18
N GLU A 162 -23.82 -5.63 14.18
CA GLU A 162 -22.99 -5.90 15.39
C GLU A 162 -22.05 -4.77 15.82
N CYS A 163 -22.37 -3.52 15.50
CA CYS A 163 -21.76 -2.36 16.18
C CYS A 163 -22.83 -1.55 16.92
N ALA A 164 -23.23 -2.04 18.09
CA ALA A 164 -24.04 -1.33 19.09
C ALA A 164 -23.35 -1.40 20.46
#